data_AF-A0A7S0KPX6-F1
#
_entry.id   AF-A0A7S0KPX6-F1
#
_cell.length_a   1.000
_cell.length_b   1.000
_cell.length_c   1.000
_cell.angle_alpha   90.00
_cell.angle_beta   90.00
_cell.angle_gamma   90.00
#
_symmetry.space_group_name_H-M   'P 1'
#
loop_
_entity.id
_entity.type
_entity.pdbx_description
1 polymer ?
#
loop_
_entity_poly.entity_id
_entity_poly.type
_entity_poly.pdbx_seq_one_letter_code
_entity_poly.pdbx_strand_id
1 'polypeptide(L)'
;MHAPRIADRRFGLLNNCDHAFCLSCIRNWREGGVQRGAEASATSNELARACPICRVSSHFITPATSWPRNEEEKLRVTEAYRERLSKIPCRHFDRGDGICPFGTSCFYEHRYASGELETPEIRKSTAADGSLNILTPVRLSDFLTTSRRFR
;
A
#
# COMPACT_ATOMS: atom_id res chain seq x y z
N MET A 1 -25.91 -12.54 -19.17
CA MET A 1 -24.51 -12.43 -18.70
C MET A 1 -23.86 -11.32 -19.50
N HIS A 2 -23.50 -10.19 -18.88
CA HIS A 2 -22.91 -9.05 -19.60
C HIS A 2 -21.43 -9.32 -19.85
N ALA A 3 -20.97 -9.12 -21.09
CA ALA A 3 -19.55 -9.21 -21.42
C ALA A 3 -18.79 -8.09 -20.68
N PRO A 4 -17.70 -8.39 -19.95
CA PRO A 4 -16.93 -7.39 -19.23
C PRO A 4 -16.31 -6.39 -20.20
N ARG A 5 -16.34 -5.10 -19.86
CA ARG A 5 -15.77 -4.03 -20.70
C ARG A 5 -14.25 -4.27 -20.79
N ILE A 6 -13.64 -3.83 -21.89
CA ILE A 6 -12.18 -3.98 -22.10
C ILE A 6 -11.37 -3.35 -20.94
N ALA A 7 -11.88 -2.30 -20.31
CA ALA A 7 -11.27 -1.66 -19.13
C ALA A 7 -11.21 -2.57 -17.87
N ASP A 8 -12.06 -3.60 -17.81
CA ASP A 8 -12.08 -4.60 -16.73
C ASP A 8 -11.11 -5.76 -17.00
N ARG A 9 -10.56 -5.86 -18.22
CA ARG A 9 -9.55 -6.86 -18.62
C ARG A 9 -8.14 -6.42 -18.24
N ARG A 10 -7.96 -6.01 -17.00
CA ARG A 10 -6.64 -5.67 -16.43
C ARG A 10 -6.19 -6.76 -15.47
N PHE A 11 -4.90 -6.99 -15.43
CA PHE A 11 -4.24 -7.84 -14.46
C PHE A 11 -3.85 -7.02 -13.23
N GLY A 12 -3.87 -7.64 -12.06
CA GLY A 12 -3.29 -7.10 -10.85
C GLY A 12 -2.03 -7.88 -10.50
N LEU A 13 -0.86 -7.25 -10.68
CA LEU A 13 0.44 -7.84 -10.36
C LEU A 13 0.76 -7.60 -8.90
N LEU A 14 1.23 -8.65 -8.21
CA LEU A 14 1.71 -8.57 -6.82
C LEU A 14 3.22 -8.37 -6.80
N ASN A 15 3.72 -7.54 -5.88
CA ASN A 15 5.14 -7.19 -5.83
C ASN A 15 6.08 -8.39 -5.59
N ASN A 16 5.67 -9.32 -4.72
CA ASN A 16 6.57 -10.34 -4.16
C ASN A 16 6.30 -11.77 -4.69
N CYS A 17 5.46 -11.93 -5.71
CA CYS A 17 5.25 -13.24 -6.36
C CYS A 17 4.73 -13.07 -7.79
N ASP A 18 4.84 -14.12 -8.61
CA ASP A 18 4.47 -14.10 -10.03
C ASP A 18 3.07 -14.68 -10.28
N HIS A 19 2.21 -14.64 -9.27
CA HIS A 19 0.83 -15.09 -9.41
C HIS A 19 -0.03 -14.04 -10.08
N ALA A 20 -0.74 -14.45 -11.14
CA ALA A 20 -1.62 -13.62 -11.93
C ALA A 20 -3.04 -13.62 -11.39
N PHE A 21 -3.63 -12.43 -11.26
CA PHE A 21 -5.05 -12.31 -10.99
C PHE A 21 -5.67 -11.23 -11.87
N CYS A 22 -6.96 -11.35 -12.16
CA CYS A 22 -7.71 -10.23 -12.69
C CYS A 22 -7.73 -9.11 -11.64
N LEU A 23 -7.67 -7.85 -12.08
CA LEU A 23 -7.54 -6.70 -11.17
C LEU A 23 -8.73 -6.61 -10.20
N SER A 24 -9.95 -6.90 -10.66
CA SER A 24 -11.14 -6.93 -9.81
C SER A 24 -11.10 -8.08 -8.81
N CYS A 25 -10.60 -9.26 -9.21
CA CYS A 25 -10.48 -10.45 -8.37
C CYS A 25 -9.59 -10.17 -7.15
N ILE A 26 -8.39 -9.62 -7.39
CA ILE A 26 -7.43 -9.38 -6.31
C ILE A 26 -7.82 -8.19 -5.42
N ARG A 27 -8.59 -7.23 -5.94
CA ARG A 27 -9.20 -6.17 -5.13
C ARG A 27 -10.27 -6.73 -4.21
N ASN A 28 -11.18 -7.56 -4.75
CA ASN A 28 -12.23 -8.21 -3.96
C ASN A 28 -11.63 -9.16 -2.90
N TRP A 29 -10.53 -9.84 -3.19
CA TRP A 29 -9.79 -10.63 -2.20
C TRP A 29 -9.33 -9.77 -1.01
N ARG A 30 -8.69 -8.62 -1.30
CA ARG A 30 -8.23 -7.70 -0.26
C ARG A 30 -9.39 -7.08 0.51
N GLU A 31 -10.50 -6.76 -0.15
CA GLU A 31 -11.69 -6.19 0.49
C GLU A 31 -12.43 -7.22 1.33
N GLY A 32 -12.55 -8.46 0.86
CA GLY A 32 -13.24 -9.56 1.53
C GLY A 32 -12.48 -10.14 2.72
N GLY A 33 -11.15 -10.03 2.75
CA GLY A 33 -10.33 -10.43 3.89
C GLY A 33 -10.34 -9.43 5.06
N VAL A 34 -10.79 -8.19 4.82
CA VAL A 34 -11.03 -7.21 5.90
C VAL A 34 -12.43 -7.46 6.44
N GLN A 35 -12.54 -8.27 7.49
CA GLN A 35 -13.81 -8.36 8.23
C GLN A 35 -14.19 -6.97 8.73
N ARG A 36 -15.29 -6.40 8.22
CA ARG A 36 -15.76 -5.08 8.62
C ARG A 36 -16.36 -5.16 10.03
N GLY A 37 -15.65 -4.64 11.03
CA GLY A 37 -16.17 -4.57 12.40
C GLY A 37 -15.08 -4.65 13.48
N ALA A 38 -15.51 -4.71 14.75
CA ALA A 38 -14.65 -4.81 15.94
C ALA A 38 -13.81 -6.10 16.02
N GLU A 39 -13.96 -7.02 15.06
CA GLU A 39 -13.28 -8.32 15.00
C GLU A 39 -12.22 -8.39 13.88
N ALA A 40 -11.85 -7.24 13.29
CA ALA A 40 -10.74 -7.15 12.35
C ALA A 40 -9.39 -7.40 13.07
N SER A 41 -9.06 -8.66 13.31
CA SER A 41 -7.76 -9.02 13.89
C SER A 41 -6.63 -8.61 12.94
N ALA A 42 -5.48 -8.22 13.49
CA ALA A 42 -4.30 -7.91 12.68
C ALA A 42 -3.93 -9.07 11.72
N THR A 43 -4.20 -10.31 12.14
CA THR A 43 -4.01 -11.54 11.37
C THR A 43 -4.90 -11.64 10.13
N SER A 44 -6.18 -11.24 10.21
CA SER A 44 -7.07 -11.28 9.04
C SER A 44 -6.66 -10.26 7.96
N ASN A 45 -6.21 -9.08 8.40
CA ASN A 45 -5.65 -8.04 7.53
C ASN A 45 -4.34 -8.45 6.85
N GLU A 46 -3.50 -9.24 7.52
CA GLU A 46 -2.27 -9.77 6.95
C GLU A 46 -2.54 -10.83 5.89
N LEU A 47 -3.50 -11.73 6.16
CA LEU A 47 -4.00 -12.72 5.21
C LEU A 47 -4.64 -12.08 3.98
N ALA A 48 -5.42 -11.01 4.16
CA ALA A 48 -6.02 -10.25 3.06
C ALA A 48 -4.96 -9.62 2.14
N ARG A 49 -3.81 -9.22 2.70
CA ARG A 49 -2.67 -8.66 1.96
C ARG A 49 -1.71 -9.72 1.42
N ALA A 50 -2.00 -11.00 1.62
CA ALA A 50 -1.22 -12.09 1.08
C ALA A 50 -1.72 -12.52 -0.31
N CYS A 51 -0.83 -13.09 -1.11
CA CYS A 51 -1.20 -13.76 -2.35
C CYS A 51 -2.17 -14.92 -2.07
N PRO A 52 -3.30 -15.03 -2.79
CA PRO A 52 -4.23 -16.16 -2.65
C PRO A 52 -3.60 -17.54 -2.83
N ILE A 53 -2.54 -17.64 -3.64
CA ILE A 53 -1.91 -18.92 -4.00
C ILE A 53 -0.75 -19.24 -3.05
N CYS A 54 0.28 -18.39 -3.00
CA CYS A 54 1.49 -18.69 -2.23
C CYS A 54 1.56 -18.03 -0.85
N ARG A 55 0.55 -17.25 -0.46
CA ARG A 55 0.48 -16.51 0.82
C ARG A 55 1.64 -15.55 1.10
N VAL A 56 2.49 -15.28 0.11
CA VAL A 56 3.52 -14.23 0.21
C VAL A 56 2.83 -12.87 0.39
N SER A 57 3.28 -12.11 1.38
CA SER A 57 2.75 -10.78 1.68
C SER A 57 3.03 -9.82 0.53
N SER A 58 2.04 -9.01 0.19
CA SER A 58 2.16 -7.98 -0.83
C SER A 58 1.32 -6.77 -0.41
N HIS A 59 1.95 -5.63 -0.22
CA HIS A 59 1.24 -4.42 0.23
C HIS A 59 0.68 -3.59 -0.93
N PHE A 60 1.03 -3.93 -2.17
CA PHE A 60 0.71 -3.15 -3.35
C PHE A 60 0.31 -4.03 -4.53
N ILE A 61 -0.69 -3.58 -5.29
CA ILE A 61 -1.12 -4.20 -6.55
C ILE A 61 -0.81 -3.22 -7.69
N THR A 62 -0.05 -3.67 -8.67
CA THR A 62 0.19 -2.91 -9.91
C THR A 62 -0.83 -3.33 -10.97
N PRO A 63 -1.72 -2.43 -11.44
CA PRO A 63 -2.57 -2.69 -12.59
C PRO A 63 -1.74 -2.79 -13.87
N ALA A 64 -1.94 -3.85 -14.66
CA ALA A 64 -1.27 -4.06 -15.94
C ALA A 64 -2.27 -4.46 -17.03
N THR A 65 -2.00 -4.07 -18.28
CA THR A 65 -2.79 -4.48 -19.46
C THR A 65 -2.32 -5.80 -20.05
N SER A 66 -1.08 -6.20 -19.78
CA SER A 66 -0.47 -7.45 -20.22
C SER A 66 0.07 -8.23 -19.03
N TRP A 67 0.25 -9.54 -19.24
CA TRP A 67 0.93 -10.42 -18.32
C TRP A 67 2.45 -10.34 -18.57
N PRO A 68 3.27 -9.98 -17.56
CA PRO A 68 4.72 -9.95 -17.72
C PRO A 68 5.27 -11.37 -17.90
N ARG A 69 6.19 -11.56 -18.84
CA ARG A 69 6.79 -12.87 -19.14
C ARG A 69 8.01 -13.18 -18.28
N ASN A 70 8.65 -12.15 -17.74
CA ASN A 70 9.82 -12.25 -16.89
C ASN A 70 9.74 -11.22 -15.75
N GLU A 71 10.60 -11.38 -14.76
CA GLU A 71 10.69 -10.48 -13.60
C GLU A 71 11.08 -9.06 -14.01
N GLU A 72 11.93 -8.91 -15.02
CA GLU A 72 12.36 -7.60 -15.54
C GLU A 72 11.20 -6.79 -16.12
N GLU A 73 10.33 -7.40 -16.94
CA GLU A 73 9.14 -6.78 -17.50
C GLU A 73 8.17 -6.39 -16.38
N LYS A 74 8.00 -7.25 -15.38
CA LYS A 74 7.18 -6.97 -14.19
C LYS A 74 7.72 -5.78 -13.40
N LEU A 75 9.04 -5.71 -13.21
CA LEU A 75 9.70 -4.60 -12.53
C LEU A 75 9.47 -3.30 -13.30
N ARG A 76 9.73 -3.30 -14.61
CA ARG A 76 9.50 -2.15 -15.50
C ARG A 76 8.06 -1.63 -15.43
N VAL A 77 7.07 -2.53 -15.47
CA VAL A 77 5.64 -2.16 -15.37
C VAL A 77 5.33 -1.57 -13.99
N THR A 78 5.91 -2.14 -12.93
CA THR A 78 5.71 -1.66 -11.55
C THR A 78 6.36 -0.30 -11.30
N GLU A 79 7.57 -0.08 -11.81
CA GLU A 79 8.29 1.18 -11.72
C GLU A 79 7.59 2.28 -12.51
N ALA A 80 7.23 2.02 -13.77
CA ALA A 80 6.49 2.97 -14.59
C ALA A 80 5.14 3.35 -13.95
N TYR A 81 4.47 2.38 -13.31
CA TYR A 81 3.25 2.68 -12.57
C TYR A 81 3.51 3.54 -11.34
N ARG A 82 4.54 3.25 -10.53
CA ARG A 82 4.95 4.09 -9.39
C ARG A 82 5.31 5.51 -9.81
N GLU A 83 6.07 5.66 -10.89
CA GLU A 83 6.46 6.98 -11.43
C GLU A 83 5.24 7.78 -11.92
N ARG A 84 4.23 7.10 -12.47
CA ARG A 84 2.96 7.74 -12.79
C ARG A 84 2.23 8.21 -11.53
N LEU A 85 2.19 7.39 -10.48
CA LEU A 85 1.54 7.76 -9.22
C LEU A 85 2.25 8.92 -8.52
N SER A 86 3.58 9.00 -8.59
CA SER A 86 4.36 10.06 -7.95
C SER A 86 4.15 11.45 -8.56
N LYS A 87 3.45 11.54 -9.69
CA LYS A 87 3.05 12.80 -10.34
C LYS A 87 1.60 13.19 -10.01
N ILE A 88 0.85 12.32 -9.34
CA ILE A 88 -0.54 12.54 -8.97
C ILE A 88 -0.58 13.05 -7.52
N PRO A 89 -1.24 14.18 -7.24
CA PRO A 89 -1.30 14.72 -5.89
C PRO A 89 -2.02 13.76 -4.94
N CYS A 90 -1.41 13.53 -3.78
CA CYS A 90 -1.98 12.67 -2.74
C CYS A 90 -3.24 13.31 -2.15
N ARG A 91 -4.36 12.61 -2.30
CA ARG A 91 -5.65 13.01 -1.74
C ARG A 91 -5.63 13.14 -0.21
N HIS A 92 -4.84 12.34 0.49
CA HIS A 92 -4.79 12.35 1.96
C HIS A 92 -3.88 13.45 2.52
N PHE A 93 -2.88 13.86 1.75
CA PHE A 93 -1.99 14.96 2.14
C PHE A 93 -2.65 16.32 1.92
N ASP A 94 -3.55 16.42 0.93
CA ASP A 94 -4.33 17.63 0.60
C ASP A 94 -3.52 18.93 0.70
N ARG A 95 -2.42 18.99 -0.03
CA ARG A 95 -1.53 20.16 -0.08
C ARG A 95 -0.94 20.62 1.27
N GLY A 96 -0.85 19.72 2.25
CA GLY A 96 -0.30 19.98 3.58
C GLY A 96 -1.37 20.21 4.65
N ASP A 97 -2.64 20.30 4.26
CA ASP A 97 -3.77 20.45 5.19
C ASP A 97 -4.16 19.09 5.82
N GLY A 98 -3.80 17.98 5.16
CA GLY A 98 -4.08 16.62 5.59
C GLY A 98 -2.83 15.83 5.96
N ILE A 99 -3.01 14.75 6.72
CA ILE A 99 -1.94 13.80 7.07
C ILE A 99 -2.16 12.52 6.29
N CYS A 100 -1.19 12.18 5.43
CA CYS A 100 -1.23 10.92 4.70
C CYS A 100 -1.00 9.73 5.64
N PRO A 101 -1.93 8.76 5.75
CA PRO A 101 -1.77 7.60 6.63
C PRO A 101 -0.64 6.66 6.18
N PHE A 102 -0.19 6.80 4.93
CA PHE A 102 0.93 6.03 4.37
C PHE A 102 2.29 6.70 4.60
N GLY A 103 2.32 7.97 5.01
CA GLY A 103 3.56 8.73 5.27
C GLY A 103 4.60 8.56 4.17
N THR A 104 5.81 8.14 4.54
CA THR A 104 6.95 7.91 3.65
C THR A 104 6.78 6.73 2.68
N SER A 105 5.79 5.86 2.91
CA SER A 105 5.44 4.76 2.01
C SER A 105 4.35 5.15 0.99
N CYS A 106 3.93 6.41 0.96
CA CYS A 106 2.97 6.89 -0.04
C CYS A 106 3.63 6.93 -1.43
N PHE A 107 2.93 6.39 -2.44
CA PHE A 107 3.37 6.46 -3.83
C PHE A 107 2.89 7.72 -4.56
N TYR A 108 2.02 8.51 -3.94
CA TYR A 108 1.46 9.74 -4.50
C TYR A 108 2.27 10.97 -4.09
N GLU A 109 2.19 12.02 -4.89
CA GLU A 109 2.92 13.26 -4.67
C GLU A 109 2.42 14.01 -3.43
N HIS A 110 3.29 14.23 -2.46
CA HIS A 110 3.04 15.14 -1.33
C HIS A 110 3.61 16.50 -1.68
N ARG A 111 2.78 17.36 -2.30
CA ARG A 111 3.14 18.74 -2.66
C ARG A 111 2.34 19.70 -1.82
N TYR A 112 3.00 20.63 -1.12
CA TYR A 112 2.38 21.67 -0.31
C TYR A 112 1.66 22.73 -1.18
N ALA A 113 0.80 23.54 -0.57
CA ALA A 113 0.14 24.67 -1.23
C ALA A 113 1.16 25.70 -1.79
N SER A 114 2.34 25.80 -1.19
CA SER A 114 3.47 26.61 -1.68
C SER A 114 4.09 26.08 -2.98
N GLY A 115 3.76 24.86 -3.40
CA GLY A 115 4.39 24.17 -4.52
C GLY A 115 5.62 23.36 -4.15
N GLU A 116 6.08 23.43 -2.91
CA GLU A 116 7.21 22.66 -2.39
C GLU A 116 6.82 21.18 -2.21
N LEU A 117 7.75 20.27 -2.49
CA LEU A 117 7.57 18.84 -2.25
C LEU A 117 7.96 18.49 -0.82
N GLU A 118 7.17 17.65 -0.15
CA GLU A 118 7.54 17.10 1.16
C GLU A 118 8.82 16.28 1.03
N THR A 119 9.87 16.72 1.72
CA THR A 119 11.08 15.92 1.91
C THR A 119 10.88 15.00 3.10
N PRO A 120 10.83 13.67 2.93
CA PRO A 120 10.61 12.76 4.05
C PRO A 120 11.84 12.75 4.97
N GLU A 121 11.72 13.31 6.18
CA GLU A 121 12.72 13.13 7.23
C GLU A 121 12.63 11.71 7.81
N ILE A 122 13.50 10.82 7.35
CA ILE A 122 13.59 9.45 7.87
C ILE A 122 14.30 9.48 9.22
N ARG A 123 13.54 9.37 10.32
CA ARG A 123 14.12 9.20 11.66
C ARG A 123 14.61 7.77 11.81
N LYS A 124 15.87 7.58 12.16
CA LYS A 124 16.50 6.27 12.37
C LYS A 124 16.85 6.13 13.85
N SER A 125 16.55 4.98 14.44
CA SER A 125 17.00 4.59 15.77
C SER A 125 17.80 3.30 15.66
N THR A 126 18.95 3.25 16.31
CA THR A 126 19.76 2.03 16.42
C THR A 126 19.37 1.31 17.70
N ALA A 127 18.91 0.07 17.59
CA ALA A 127 18.66 -0.76 18.75
C ALA A 127 19.98 -1.26 19.37
N ALA A 128 19.92 -1.79 20.60
CA ALA A 128 21.10 -2.24 21.34
C ALA A 128 21.87 -3.39 20.67
N ASP A 129 21.23 -4.10 19.73
CA ASP A 129 21.82 -5.18 18.93
C ASP A 129 22.48 -4.68 17.62
N GLY A 130 22.47 -3.37 17.37
CA GLY A 130 22.99 -2.77 16.14
C GLY A 130 22.01 -2.77 14.96
N SER A 131 20.77 -3.23 15.14
CA SER A 131 19.74 -3.16 14.10
C SER A 131 19.25 -1.71 13.91
N LEU A 132 19.02 -1.31 12.66
CA LEU A 132 18.52 0.01 12.29
C LEU A 132 16.99 -0.03 12.14
N ASN A 133 16.29 0.69 13.02
CA ASN A 133 14.84 0.86 12.95
C ASN A 133 14.50 2.23 12.35
N ILE A 134 13.71 2.22 11.27
CA ILE A 134 13.13 3.43 10.70
C ILE A 134 11.88 3.77 11.51
N LEU A 135 11.93 4.89 12.23
CA LEU A 135 10.82 5.38 13.05
C LEU A 135 9.82 6.12 12.17
N THR A 136 8.58 5.65 12.14
CA THR A 136 7.45 6.46 11.67
C THR A 136 7.26 7.67 12.61
N PRO A 137 6.81 8.83 12.11
CA PRO A 137 6.50 9.96 12.97
C PRO A 137 5.44 9.55 13.99
N VAL A 138 5.82 9.60 15.26
CA VAL A 138 5.00 9.13 16.38
C VAL A 138 3.86 10.13 16.62
N ARG A 139 2.61 9.66 16.57
CA ARG A 139 1.44 10.50 16.85
C ARG A 139 1.03 10.35 18.31
N LEU A 140 0.57 11.43 18.93
CA LEU A 140 -0.13 11.37 20.22
C LEU A 140 -1.29 10.36 20.19
N SER A 141 -2.00 10.25 19.06
CA SER A 141 -3.08 9.27 18.87
C SER A 141 -2.62 7.82 19.03
N ASP A 142 -1.37 7.49 18.68
CA ASP A 142 -0.84 6.13 18.76
C ASP A 142 -0.70 5.67 20.22
N PHE A 143 -0.53 6.62 21.15
CA PHE A 143 -0.48 6.37 22.60
C PHE A 143 -1.85 6.42 23.29
N LEU A 144 -2.81 7.15 22.72
CA LEU A 144 -4.15 7.26 23.29
C LEU A 144 -5.00 5.99 23.08
N THR A 145 -4.70 5.17 22.07
CA THR A 145 -5.34 3.85 21.88
C THR A 145 -4.85 2.77 22.85
N THR A 146 -3.73 3.00 23.54
CA THR A 146 -3.15 2.05 24.53
C THR A 146 -3.62 2.34 25.95
N SER A 147 -4.57 3.26 26.15
CA SER A 147 -5.07 3.65 27.47
C SER A 147 -6.58 3.41 27.63
N ARG A 148 -7.04 2.18 27.33
CA ARG A 148 -8.30 1.63 27.87
C ARG A 148 -8.18 0.13 28.19
N ARG A 149 -7.33 -0.20 29.16
CA ARG A 149 -7.49 -1.41 30.00
C ARG A 149 -7.36 -1.01 31.46
N PHE A 150 -8.38 -0.34 31.95
CA PHE A 150 -8.76 -0.34 33.36
C PHE A 150 -10.27 -0.45 33.42
N ARG A 151 -10.75 -1.69 33.40
CA ARG A 151 -11.80 -2.14 34.30
C ARG A 151 -11.70 -3.66 34.42
#